data_AF-A0A838DMR6-F1
#
_entry.id   AF-A0A838DMR6-F1
#
_cell.length_a   1.000
_cell.length_b   1.000
_cell.length_c   1.000
_cell.angle_alpha   90.00
_cell.angle_beta   90.00
_cell.angle_gamma   90.00
#
_symmetry.space_group_name_H-M   'P 1'
#
loop_
_entity.id
_entity.type
_entity.pdbx_description
1 polymer ?
#
loop_
_entity_poly.entity_id
_entity_poly.type
_entity_poly.pdbx_seq_one_letter_code
_entity_poly.pdbx_strand_id
1 'polypeptide(L)'
;SRWLMQWTAANRLKIAAWVTPADPLIAELIARARGHLQLQPPPTPNAMIGYSKSSPQQVADQVDAIFDALRIDYKIHYVQASVPYNGPGDTGVATQNIKLPTEVLQQRSGMCIELTALLAAAVESIGLHSEIVIIPGHAFLGVAVTPDSQRFEYWDAVEVNNNVAGASANISTDAIYRQNVKQSTIVDRVMISDARRAGIDAML
;
A
#
# COMPACT_ATOMS: atom_id res chain seq x y z
N SER A 1 -14.67 -16.15 -5.96
CA SER A 1 -14.16 -15.78 -7.30
C SER A 1 -12.99 -14.84 -7.10
N ARG A 2 -12.01 -14.80 -8.02
CA ARG A 2 -10.78 -13.96 -7.89
C ARG A 2 -11.05 -12.47 -7.69
N TRP A 3 -12.25 -12.06 -8.08
CA TRP A 3 -12.68 -10.68 -8.19
C TRP A 3 -13.40 -10.18 -6.96
N LEU A 4 -14.23 -11.00 -6.35
CA LEU A 4 -15.15 -10.55 -5.32
C LEU A 4 -14.52 -10.73 -3.95
N MET A 5 -14.27 -9.61 -3.27
CA MET A 5 -13.95 -9.60 -1.86
C MET A 5 -15.08 -8.94 -1.07
N GLN A 6 -15.59 -9.67 -0.11
CA GLN A 6 -16.36 -9.12 0.99
C GLN A 6 -15.43 -9.03 2.19
N TRP A 7 -15.27 -7.86 2.79
CA TRP A 7 -14.57 -7.76 4.06
C TRP A 7 -15.50 -8.15 5.21
N THR A 8 -15.04 -9.05 6.09
CA THR A 8 -15.66 -9.43 7.36
C THR A 8 -14.55 -9.73 8.36
N ALA A 9 -14.85 -9.67 9.66
CA ALA A 9 -13.88 -10.08 10.68
C ALA A 9 -13.36 -11.52 10.45
N ALA A 10 -14.20 -12.43 9.95
CA ALA A 10 -13.85 -13.82 9.71
C ALA A 10 -12.90 -14.03 8.52
N ASN A 11 -12.80 -13.06 7.59
CA ASN A 11 -11.98 -13.18 6.40
C ASN A 11 -11.04 -11.98 6.19
N ARG A 12 -10.80 -11.20 7.26
CA ARG A 12 -10.00 -9.97 7.24
C ARG A 12 -8.65 -10.10 6.54
N LEU A 13 -7.96 -11.24 6.72
CA LEU A 13 -6.63 -11.49 6.13
C LEU A 13 -6.66 -11.78 4.62
N LYS A 14 -7.82 -12.12 4.04
CA LYS A 14 -7.90 -12.54 2.62
C LYS A 14 -7.47 -11.46 1.64
N ILE A 15 -7.56 -10.18 2.02
CA ILE A 15 -7.11 -9.08 1.17
C ILE A 15 -5.61 -9.18 0.84
N ALA A 16 -4.81 -9.79 1.72
CA ALA A 16 -3.39 -10.00 1.47
C ALA A 16 -3.11 -10.91 0.26
N ALA A 17 -4.10 -11.67 -0.22
CA ALA A 17 -3.95 -12.46 -1.45
C ALA A 17 -3.74 -11.56 -2.69
N TRP A 18 -4.27 -10.32 -2.68
CA TRP A 18 -4.05 -9.35 -3.76
C TRP A 18 -2.69 -8.67 -3.71
N VAL A 19 -1.91 -8.88 -2.64
CA VAL A 19 -0.53 -8.39 -2.55
C VAL A 19 0.36 -9.39 -3.27
N THR A 20 0.69 -9.10 -4.54
CA THR A 20 1.42 -9.99 -5.46
C THR A 20 2.85 -9.48 -5.73
N PRO A 21 3.78 -9.58 -4.77
CA PRO A 21 5.11 -8.96 -4.88
C PRO A 21 6.01 -9.58 -5.94
N ALA A 22 5.73 -10.82 -6.36
CA ALA A 22 6.50 -11.54 -7.38
C ALA A 22 6.01 -11.26 -8.81
N ASP A 23 5.00 -10.40 -9.00
CA ASP A 23 4.47 -10.09 -10.33
C ASP A 23 5.52 -9.31 -11.18
N PRO A 24 5.72 -9.65 -12.46
CA PRO A 24 6.70 -8.97 -13.32
C PRO A 24 6.49 -7.45 -13.47
N LEU A 25 5.25 -6.95 -13.44
CA LEU A 25 4.98 -5.51 -13.50
C LEU A 25 5.33 -4.79 -12.20
N ILE A 26 5.36 -5.51 -11.07
CA ILE A 26 5.91 -4.97 -9.82
C ILE A 26 7.42 -4.79 -9.97
N ALA A 27 8.13 -5.76 -10.55
CA ALA A 27 9.56 -5.61 -10.84
C ALA A 27 9.84 -4.43 -11.80
N GLU A 28 8.99 -4.21 -12.80
CA GLU A 28 9.07 -3.03 -13.68
C GLU A 28 8.84 -1.73 -12.90
N LEU A 29 7.85 -1.69 -12.01
CA LEU A 29 7.60 -0.55 -11.13
C LEU A 29 8.83 -0.23 -10.27
N ILE A 30 9.46 -1.22 -9.64
CA ILE A 30 10.68 -1.02 -8.84
C ILE A 30 11.84 -0.48 -9.70
N ALA A 31 11.99 -0.98 -10.94
CA ALA A 31 13.00 -0.48 -11.86
C ALA A 31 12.80 1.01 -12.20
N ARG A 32 11.55 1.46 -12.36
CA ARG A 32 11.22 2.89 -12.56
C ARG A 32 11.41 3.71 -11.29
N ALA A 33 10.94 3.21 -10.15
CA ALA A 33 11.09 3.85 -8.84
C ALA A 33 12.53 4.20 -8.52
N ARG A 34 13.49 3.34 -8.88
CA ARG A 34 14.93 3.63 -8.72
C ARG A 34 15.34 4.98 -9.32
N GLY A 35 14.75 5.40 -10.44
CA GLY A 35 15.05 6.68 -11.09
C GLY A 35 14.61 7.91 -10.27
N HIS A 36 13.70 7.73 -9.31
CA HIS A 36 13.16 8.79 -8.46
C HIS A 36 13.86 8.91 -7.10
N LEU A 37 14.76 7.98 -6.74
CA LEU A 37 15.55 8.08 -5.49
C LEU A 37 16.37 9.38 -5.40
N GLN A 38 16.80 9.91 -6.54
CA GLN A 38 17.55 11.18 -6.62
C GLN A 38 16.72 12.42 -6.25
N LEU A 39 15.39 12.29 -6.17
CA LEU A 39 14.51 13.36 -5.71
C LEU A 39 14.46 13.45 -4.17
N GLN A 40 14.97 12.43 -3.46
CA GLN A 40 14.92 12.35 -2.01
C GLN A 40 16.10 13.07 -1.35
N PRO A 41 15.97 13.50 -0.08
CA PRO A 41 17.05 14.18 0.63
C PRO A 41 18.28 13.27 0.82
N PRO A 42 19.51 13.78 0.69
CA PRO A 42 20.71 12.99 0.98
C PRO A 42 20.83 12.67 2.49
N PRO A 43 21.38 11.51 2.87
CA PRO A 43 21.97 10.48 1.99
C PRO A 43 20.91 9.54 1.39
N THR A 44 20.82 9.52 0.05
CA THR A 44 19.86 8.67 -0.66
C THR A 44 20.35 7.22 -0.76
N PRO A 45 19.46 6.23 -0.76
CA PRO A 45 19.82 4.84 -1.07
C PRO A 45 20.41 4.73 -2.47
N ASN A 46 21.43 3.87 -2.64
CA ASN A 46 22.03 3.63 -3.97
C ASN A 46 21.13 2.79 -4.91
N ALA A 47 20.13 2.12 -4.36
CA ALA A 47 19.17 1.28 -5.06
C ALA A 47 17.94 1.00 -4.18
N MET A 48 16.96 0.28 -4.73
CA MET A 48 15.79 -0.22 -4.02
C MET A 48 16.16 -1.48 -3.22
N ILE A 49 16.83 -1.30 -2.09
CA ILE A 49 17.49 -2.34 -1.26
C ILE A 49 16.70 -2.77 -0.01
N GLY A 50 15.49 -2.24 0.18
CA GLY A 50 14.67 -2.48 1.35
C GLY A 50 15.40 -2.09 2.63
N TYR A 51 15.47 -3.03 3.59
CA TYR A 51 16.16 -2.82 4.88
C TYR A 51 17.69 -2.85 4.80
N SER A 52 18.27 -3.44 3.76
CA SER A 52 19.70 -3.73 3.75
C SER A 52 20.53 -2.45 3.72
N LYS A 53 21.20 -2.14 4.84
CA LYS A 53 22.02 -0.91 5.01
C LYS A 53 21.23 0.39 4.85
N SER A 54 19.92 0.34 5.08
CA SER A 54 19.05 1.51 5.05
C SER A 54 18.80 2.00 6.47
N SER A 55 18.94 3.30 6.69
CA SER A 55 18.33 3.96 7.85
C SER A 55 16.79 3.96 7.72
N PRO A 56 16.04 4.23 8.80
CA PRO A 56 14.58 4.38 8.70
C PRO A 56 14.14 5.43 7.67
N GLN A 57 14.87 6.55 7.59
CA GLN A 57 14.61 7.57 6.56
C GLN A 57 14.83 7.01 5.16
N GLN A 58 15.91 6.27 4.94
CA GLN A 58 16.21 5.63 3.65
C GLN A 58 15.20 4.54 3.27
N VAL A 59 14.51 3.93 4.24
CA VAL A 59 13.36 3.07 3.96
C VAL A 59 12.20 3.90 3.45
N ALA A 60 11.85 4.99 4.13
CA ALA A 60 10.79 5.92 3.70
C ALA A 60 11.08 6.50 2.30
N ASP A 61 12.32 6.92 2.03
CA ASP A 61 12.77 7.46 0.74
C ASP A 61 12.55 6.46 -0.42
N GLN A 62 12.68 5.15 -0.17
CA GLN A 62 12.37 4.12 -1.18
C GLN A 62 10.88 4.01 -1.43
N VAL A 63 10.04 4.12 -0.39
CA VAL A 63 8.58 4.12 -0.54
C VAL A 63 8.13 5.37 -1.28
N ASP A 64 8.73 6.53 -0.98
CA ASP A 64 8.48 7.78 -1.68
C ASP A 64 8.83 7.69 -3.17
N ALA A 65 9.96 7.06 -3.50
CA ALA A 65 10.35 6.83 -4.88
C ALA A 65 9.41 5.86 -5.63
N ILE A 66 8.85 4.85 -4.95
CA ILE A 66 7.80 4.00 -5.51
C ILE A 66 6.53 4.82 -5.78
N PHE A 67 6.12 5.64 -4.83
CA PHE A 67 4.96 6.52 -4.96
C PHE A 67 5.14 7.50 -6.13
N ASP A 68 6.31 8.11 -6.25
CA ASP A 68 6.61 9.06 -7.32
C ASP A 68 6.65 8.38 -8.69
N ALA A 69 7.10 7.13 -8.82
CA ALA A 69 6.95 6.38 -10.06
C ALA A 69 5.47 6.19 -10.44
N LEU A 70 4.61 5.82 -9.47
CA LEU A 70 3.17 5.68 -9.72
C LEU A 70 2.53 7.00 -10.19
N ARG A 71 2.95 8.12 -9.59
CA ARG A 71 2.42 9.45 -9.90
C ARG A 71 2.95 10.02 -11.22
N ILE A 72 4.27 10.01 -11.42
CA ILE A 72 4.94 10.70 -12.53
C ILE A 72 4.94 9.84 -13.79
N ASP A 73 5.31 8.57 -13.67
CA ASP A 73 5.57 7.70 -14.82
C ASP A 73 4.32 6.95 -15.25
N TYR A 74 3.64 6.31 -14.28
CA TYR A 74 2.41 5.57 -14.55
C TYR A 74 1.18 6.47 -14.63
N LYS A 75 1.21 7.64 -13.96
CA LYS A 75 0.09 8.59 -13.88
C LYS A 75 -1.18 7.90 -13.41
N ILE A 76 -1.06 7.15 -12.31
CA ILE A 76 -2.16 6.42 -11.70
C ILE A 76 -3.27 7.40 -11.30
N HIS A 77 -4.51 6.99 -11.52
CA HIS A 77 -5.71 7.71 -11.10
C HIS A 77 -6.47 6.93 -10.03
N TYR A 78 -6.77 7.58 -8.91
CA TYR A 78 -7.72 7.04 -7.95
C TYR A 78 -9.15 7.18 -8.48
N VAL A 79 -9.91 6.09 -8.41
CA VAL A 79 -11.32 6.02 -8.74
C VAL A 79 -12.08 5.61 -7.48
N GLN A 80 -13.02 6.45 -7.06
CA GLN A 80 -13.85 6.12 -5.90
C GLN A 80 -14.75 4.92 -6.23
N ALA A 81 -14.78 3.95 -5.31
CA ALA A 81 -15.65 2.80 -5.40
C ALA A 81 -17.13 3.23 -5.35
N SER A 82 -17.99 2.62 -6.17
CA SER A 82 -19.45 2.80 -6.05
C SER A 82 -20.00 2.23 -4.73
N VAL A 83 -19.27 1.30 -4.13
CA VAL A 83 -19.55 0.74 -2.81
C VAL A 83 -18.28 0.87 -1.98
N PRO A 84 -18.28 1.60 -0.85
CA PRO A 84 -17.08 1.85 -0.08
C PRO A 84 -16.54 0.57 0.57
N TYR A 85 -15.22 0.51 0.76
CA TYR A 85 -14.57 -0.58 1.48
C TYR A 85 -14.79 -0.41 2.97
N ASN A 86 -15.89 -0.97 3.45
CA ASN A 86 -16.33 -0.82 4.83
C ASN A 86 -15.95 -2.04 5.67
N GLY A 87 -15.41 -1.77 6.85
CA GLY A 87 -15.27 -2.74 7.95
C GLY A 87 -16.59 -3.33 8.44
N PRO A 88 -16.62 -4.11 9.53
CA PRO A 88 -17.83 -4.72 10.03
C PRO A 88 -18.65 -3.64 10.73
N GLY A 89 -19.84 -3.33 10.23
CA GLY A 89 -20.72 -2.38 10.91
C GLY A 89 -21.77 -1.72 10.03
N ASP A 90 -21.61 -1.75 8.70
CA ASP A 90 -22.59 -1.17 7.78
C ASP A 90 -23.53 -2.25 7.22
N THR A 91 -24.82 -1.96 7.13
CA THR A 91 -25.94 -2.90 6.97
C THR A 91 -26.04 -3.56 5.58
N GLY A 92 -24.98 -3.53 4.79
CA GLY A 92 -24.87 -4.18 3.49
C GLY A 92 -23.55 -4.91 3.36
N VAL A 93 -23.62 -6.21 3.09
CA VAL A 93 -22.49 -7.04 2.65
C VAL A 93 -21.95 -6.49 1.32
N ALA A 94 -21.08 -5.49 1.41
CA ALA A 94 -20.43 -4.88 0.26
C ALA A 94 -19.40 -5.85 -0.30
N THR A 95 -19.74 -6.51 -1.40
CA THR A 95 -18.77 -7.28 -2.17
C THR A 95 -18.22 -6.40 -3.27
N GLN A 96 -16.91 -6.16 -3.29
CA GLN A 96 -16.26 -5.35 -4.30
C GLN A 96 -15.46 -6.22 -5.25
N ASN A 97 -15.46 -5.84 -6.54
CA ASN A 97 -14.50 -6.39 -7.48
C ASN A 97 -13.15 -5.70 -7.24
N ILE A 98 -12.14 -6.43 -6.79
CA ILE A 98 -10.80 -5.90 -6.51
C ILE A 98 -9.84 -6.36 -7.60
N LYS A 99 -9.28 -5.40 -8.33
CA LYS A 99 -8.21 -5.61 -9.31
C LYS A 99 -6.91 -6.03 -8.65
N LEU A 100 -6.15 -6.87 -9.34
CA LEU A 100 -4.76 -7.16 -8.98
C LEU A 100 -3.85 -5.95 -9.28
N PRO A 101 -2.71 -5.82 -8.60
CA PRO A 101 -1.72 -4.78 -8.88
C PRO A 101 -1.34 -4.66 -10.36
N THR A 102 -1.20 -5.78 -11.06
CA THR A 102 -0.93 -5.88 -12.50
C THR A 102 -1.96 -5.14 -13.33
N GLU A 103 -3.23 -5.31 -13.00
CA GLU A 103 -4.35 -4.67 -13.72
C GLU A 103 -4.46 -3.20 -13.39
N VAL A 104 -4.20 -2.81 -12.14
CA VAL A 104 -4.11 -1.41 -11.73
C VAL A 104 -3.03 -0.69 -12.54
N LEU A 105 -1.85 -1.29 -12.68
CA LEU A 105 -0.74 -0.73 -13.47
C LEU A 105 -1.09 -0.63 -14.96
N GLN A 106 -1.72 -1.66 -15.53
CA GLN A 106 -2.14 -1.67 -16.93
C GLN A 106 -3.23 -0.63 -17.23
N GLN A 107 -4.25 -0.54 -16.36
CA GLN A 107 -5.38 0.38 -16.51
C GLN A 107 -5.08 1.79 -16.00
N ARG A 108 -3.94 1.97 -15.32
CA ARG A 108 -3.51 3.20 -14.68
C ARG A 108 -4.55 3.78 -13.71
N SER A 109 -5.35 2.93 -13.08
CA SER A 109 -6.41 3.36 -12.18
C SER A 109 -6.81 2.30 -11.17
N GLY A 110 -7.23 2.73 -9.98
CA GLY A 110 -7.72 1.82 -8.94
C GLY A 110 -8.44 2.52 -7.79
N MET A 111 -9.16 1.72 -7.00
CA MET A 111 -9.79 2.12 -5.75
C MET A 111 -8.77 2.11 -4.60
N CYS A 112 -9.13 2.67 -3.43
CA CYS A 112 -8.19 2.85 -2.31
C CYS A 112 -7.53 1.53 -1.90
N ILE A 113 -8.32 0.45 -1.82
CA ILE A 113 -7.82 -0.88 -1.46
C ILE A 113 -6.94 -1.50 -2.56
N GLU A 114 -7.25 -1.26 -3.83
CA GLU A 114 -6.48 -1.78 -4.97
C GLU A 114 -5.12 -1.07 -5.08
N LEU A 115 -5.11 0.26 -4.91
CA LEU A 115 -3.89 1.05 -4.89
C LEU A 115 -3.04 0.75 -3.66
N THR A 116 -3.68 0.51 -2.51
CA THR A 116 -2.98 0.06 -1.29
C THR A 116 -2.34 -1.31 -1.49
N ALA A 117 -3.04 -2.26 -2.11
CA ALA A 117 -2.48 -3.58 -2.43
C ALA A 117 -1.33 -3.50 -3.43
N LEU A 118 -1.40 -2.59 -4.41
CA LEU A 118 -0.30 -2.30 -5.34
C LEU A 118 0.95 -1.76 -4.61
N LEU A 119 0.78 -0.76 -3.75
CA LEU A 119 1.89 -0.24 -2.94
C LEU A 119 2.47 -1.31 -2.00
N ALA A 120 1.62 -2.09 -1.34
CA ALA A 120 2.04 -3.21 -0.49
C ALA A 120 2.86 -4.24 -1.29
N ALA A 121 2.41 -4.59 -2.50
CA ALA A 121 3.13 -5.53 -3.36
C ALA A 121 4.52 -4.99 -3.75
N ALA A 122 4.60 -3.70 -4.06
CA ALA A 122 5.86 -3.05 -4.38
C ALA A 122 6.85 -3.06 -3.21
N VAL A 123 6.43 -2.67 -2.01
CA VAL A 123 7.34 -2.63 -0.84
C VAL A 123 7.74 -4.05 -0.38
N GLU A 124 6.83 -5.03 -0.44
CA GLU A 124 7.15 -6.43 -0.14
C GLU A 124 8.14 -7.02 -1.16
N SER A 125 8.08 -6.61 -2.43
CA SER A 125 9.01 -7.06 -3.48
C SER A 125 10.47 -6.67 -3.23
N ILE A 126 10.70 -5.60 -2.47
CA ILE A 126 12.04 -5.15 -2.07
C ILE A 126 12.39 -5.58 -0.63
N GLY A 127 11.58 -6.45 -0.03
CA GLY A 127 11.82 -7.04 1.28
C GLY A 127 11.43 -6.16 2.47
N LEU A 128 10.61 -5.12 2.27
CA LEU A 128 10.03 -4.35 3.37
C LEU A 128 8.75 -5.00 3.87
N HIS A 129 8.47 -4.87 5.17
CA HIS A 129 7.22 -5.36 5.74
C HIS A 129 6.11 -4.32 5.60
N SER A 130 4.97 -4.76 5.10
CA SER A 130 3.78 -3.92 4.90
C SER A 130 2.59 -4.33 5.77
N GLU A 131 1.74 -3.35 6.03
CA GLU A 131 0.38 -3.55 6.51
C GLU A 131 -0.63 -2.76 5.68
N ILE A 132 -1.84 -3.29 5.59
CA ILE A 132 -2.99 -2.59 5.05
C ILE A 132 -3.76 -2.04 6.25
N VAL A 133 -3.83 -0.72 6.38
CA VAL A 133 -4.63 -0.05 7.40
C VAL A 133 -6.01 0.21 6.84
N ILE A 134 -7.04 -0.16 7.59
CA ILE A 134 -8.44 0.03 7.21
C ILE A 134 -9.08 0.98 8.24
N ILE A 135 -9.73 2.01 7.73
CA ILE A 135 -10.58 2.95 8.47
C ILE A 135 -11.98 2.94 7.81
N PRO A 136 -13.01 3.59 8.38
CA PRO A 136 -14.33 3.62 7.76
C PRO A 136 -14.28 4.18 6.34
N GLY A 137 -14.65 3.35 5.36
CA GLY A 137 -14.72 3.71 3.94
C GLY A 137 -13.39 3.85 3.21
N HIS A 138 -12.24 3.58 3.85
CA HIS A 138 -10.94 3.87 3.26
C HIS A 138 -9.82 2.93 3.73
N ALA A 139 -8.79 2.79 2.90
CA ALA A 139 -7.61 1.99 3.19
C ALA A 139 -6.35 2.65 2.65
N PHE A 140 -5.23 2.47 3.37
CA PHE A 140 -3.92 3.01 3.00
C PHE A 140 -2.80 2.08 3.49
N LEU A 141 -1.59 2.27 2.96
CA LEU A 141 -0.42 1.46 3.26
C LEU A 141 0.23 1.91 4.57
N GLY A 142 0.63 0.96 5.41
CA GLY A 142 1.65 1.13 6.43
C GLY A 142 2.91 0.36 6.05
N VAL A 143 4.09 0.94 6.28
CA VAL A 143 5.38 0.28 6.06
C VAL A 143 6.20 0.33 7.34
N ALA A 144 6.72 -0.82 7.75
CA ALA A 144 7.67 -0.84 8.85
C ALA A 144 9.00 -0.23 8.36
N VAL A 145 9.40 0.92 8.92
CA VAL A 145 10.69 1.57 8.61
C VAL A 145 11.86 0.97 9.39
N THR A 146 11.60 -0.09 10.14
CA THR A 146 12.56 -0.85 10.94
C THR A 146 12.30 -2.36 10.75
N PRO A 147 13.34 -3.21 10.62
CA PRO A 147 13.15 -4.64 10.33
C PRO A 147 12.39 -5.43 11.42
N ASP A 148 12.40 -4.94 12.65
CA ASP A 148 11.69 -5.53 13.79
C ASP A 148 10.19 -5.18 13.81
N SER A 149 9.72 -4.40 12.83
CA SER A 149 8.34 -3.93 12.72
C SER A 149 7.84 -3.21 13.98
N GLN A 150 8.71 -2.47 14.67
CA GLN A 150 8.30 -1.64 15.83
C GLN A 150 7.87 -0.23 15.44
N ARG A 151 8.40 0.31 14.33
CA ARG A 151 8.06 1.64 13.82
C ARG A 151 7.46 1.55 12.42
N PHE A 152 6.27 2.13 12.25
CA PHE A 152 5.56 2.24 10.98
C PHE A 152 5.39 3.70 10.58
N GLU A 153 5.38 3.92 9.27
CA GLU A 153 4.98 5.15 8.60
C GLU A 153 3.96 4.81 7.51
N TYR A 154 3.15 5.78 7.08
CA TYR A 154 1.97 5.49 6.26
C TYR A 154 1.93 6.26 4.95
N TRP A 155 1.37 5.65 3.90
CA TRP A 155 1.20 6.24 2.57
C TRP A 155 -0.18 5.95 2.00
N ASP A 156 -0.86 6.99 1.54
CA ASP A 156 -2.14 6.88 0.89
C ASP A 156 -2.01 7.17 -0.62
N ALA A 157 -2.14 6.12 -1.43
CA ALA A 157 -2.05 6.22 -2.87
C ALA A 157 -3.13 7.10 -3.51
N VAL A 158 -4.21 7.47 -2.81
CA VAL A 158 -5.22 8.38 -3.39
C VAL A 158 -4.68 9.79 -3.61
N GLU A 159 -3.61 10.15 -2.89
CA GLU A 159 -2.92 11.42 -2.98
C GLU A 159 -2.28 11.65 -4.37
N VAL A 160 -2.13 10.60 -5.20
CA VAL A 160 -1.74 10.76 -6.62
C VAL A 160 -2.71 11.66 -7.40
N ASN A 161 -4.01 11.69 -7.04
CA ASN A 161 -4.99 12.58 -7.67
C ASN A 161 -4.75 14.06 -7.32
N ASN A 162 -4.10 14.31 -6.18
CA ASN A 162 -3.71 15.67 -5.75
C ASN A 162 -2.32 16.05 -6.30
N ASN A 163 -1.69 15.16 -7.08
CA ASN A 163 -0.35 15.32 -7.65
C ASN A 163 0.72 15.69 -6.61
N VAL A 164 0.60 15.17 -5.38
CA VAL A 164 1.58 15.39 -4.32
C VAL A 164 2.70 14.37 -4.40
N ALA A 165 3.93 14.77 -4.06
CA ALA A 165 5.08 13.86 -4.00
C ALA A 165 4.93 12.83 -2.88
N GLY A 166 5.67 11.71 -2.99
CA GLY A 166 5.65 10.62 -2.01
C GLY A 166 5.85 11.10 -0.57
N ALA A 167 6.88 11.92 -0.32
CA ALA A 167 7.17 12.45 1.02
C ALA A 167 6.02 13.29 1.59
N SER A 168 5.29 14.04 0.75
CA SER A 168 4.13 14.81 1.20
C SER A 168 2.94 13.90 1.50
N ALA A 169 2.72 12.86 0.68
CA ALA A 169 1.71 11.84 0.93
C ALA A 169 2.01 11.06 2.22
N ASN A 170 3.28 10.81 2.53
CA ASN A 170 3.71 10.21 3.79
C ASN A 170 3.25 11.06 4.98
N ILE A 171 3.66 12.33 5.00
CA ILE A 171 3.36 13.27 6.10
C ILE A 171 1.86 13.41 6.32
N SER A 172 1.06 13.54 5.25
CA SER A 172 -0.40 13.68 5.36
C SER A 172 -1.04 12.42 5.90
N THR A 173 -0.65 11.24 5.40
CA THR A 173 -1.22 9.95 5.81
C THR A 173 -0.84 9.62 7.25
N ASP A 174 0.38 9.94 7.67
CA ASP A 174 0.82 9.83 9.06
C ASP A 174 -0.07 10.62 10.03
N ALA A 175 -0.51 11.82 9.62
CA ALA A 175 -1.45 12.63 10.40
C ALA A 175 -2.85 11.98 10.45
N ILE A 176 -3.33 11.45 9.33
CA ILE A 176 -4.61 10.71 9.24
C ILE A 176 -4.58 9.49 10.15
N TYR A 177 -3.51 8.69 10.12
CA TYR A 177 -3.36 7.53 10.99
C TYR A 177 -3.40 7.93 12.47
N ARG A 178 -2.59 8.92 12.88
CA ARG A 178 -2.58 9.42 14.27
C ARG A 178 -3.94 9.92 14.73
N GLN A 179 -4.69 10.58 13.84
CA GLN A 179 -6.04 11.04 14.14
C GLN A 179 -7.00 9.87 14.37
N ASN A 180 -6.98 8.86 13.49
CA ASN A 180 -7.84 7.68 13.63
C ASN A 180 -7.50 6.85 14.88
N VAL A 181 -6.23 6.77 15.26
CA VAL A 181 -5.82 6.17 16.55
C VAL A 181 -6.43 6.92 17.72
N LYS A 182 -6.32 8.26 17.74
CA LYS A 182 -6.91 9.10 18.82
C LYS A 182 -8.43 8.96 18.90
N GLN A 183 -9.09 8.81 17.75
CA GLN A 183 -10.55 8.67 17.66
C GLN A 183 -11.03 7.22 17.86
N SER A 184 -10.11 6.25 17.99
CA SER A 184 -10.42 4.82 18.03
C SER A 184 -11.25 4.35 16.83
N THR A 185 -10.95 4.88 15.64
CA THR A 185 -11.64 4.59 14.38
C THR A 185 -10.85 3.69 13.44
N ILE A 186 -9.67 3.20 13.85
CA ILE A 186 -8.98 2.14 13.11
C ILE A 186 -9.88 0.89 13.15
N VAL A 187 -10.33 0.45 11.98
CA VAL A 187 -11.15 -0.76 11.82
C VAL A 187 -10.26 -1.98 11.92
N ASP A 188 -9.14 -1.98 11.20
CA ASP A 188 -8.20 -3.09 11.18
C ASP A 188 -6.81 -2.64 10.72
N ARG A 189 -5.81 -3.44 11.09
CA ARG A 189 -4.45 -3.40 10.56
C ARG A 189 -4.08 -4.82 10.15
N VAL A 190 -3.97 -5.04 8.84
CA VAL A 190 -3.67 -6.35 8.27
C VAL A 190 -2.19 -6.39 7.91
N MET A 191 -1.37 -6.94 8.80
CA MET A 191 0.03 -7.26 8.49
C MET A 191 0.08 -8.33 7.41
N ILE A 192 0.81 -8.09 6.32
CA ILE A 192 0.92 -9.09 5.25
C ILE A 192 1.61 -10.36 5.77
N SER A 193 2.60 -10.21 6.66
CA SER A 193 3.26 -11.36 7.28
C SER A 193 2.32 -12.23 8.15
N ASP A 194 1.32 -11.66 8.82
CA ASP A 194 0.30 -12.42 9.55
C ASP A 194 -0.57 -13.24 8.60
N ALA A 195 -0.97 -12.64 7.47
CA ALA A 195 -1.76 -13.33 6.45
C ALA A 195 -0.99 -14.50 5.82
N ARG A 196 0.30 -14.31 5.52
CA ARG A 196 1.17 -15.39 5.01
C ARG A 196 1.33 -16.52 6.04
N ARG A 197 1.53 -16.19 7.33
CA ARG A 197 1.55 -17.21 8.41
C ARG A 197 0.22 -17.98 8.53
N ALA A 198 -0.89 -17.34 8.19
CA ALA A 198 -2.21 -17.96 8.17
C ALA A 198 -2.50 -18.76 6.87
N GLY A 199 -1.52 -18.94 5.99
CA GLY A 199 -1.66 -19.69 4.73
C GLY A 199 -2.44 -18.96 3.64
N ILE A 200 -2.57 -17.63 3.75
CA ILE A 200 -3.11 -16.80 2.68
C ILE A 200 -1.95 -16.37 1.80
N ASP A 201 -1.71 -17.10 0.72
CA ASP A 201 -0.67 -16.78 -0.25
C ASP A 201 -1.11 -15.71 -1.26
N ALA A 202 -0.13 -15.12 -1.95
CA ALA A 202 -0.40 -14.22 -3.07
C ALA A 202 -1.14 -14.97 -4.18
N MET A 203 -2.07 -14.27 -4.84
CA MET A 203 -2.74 -14.81 -6.03
C MET A 203 -1.73 -15.05 -7.16
N LEU A 204 -1.95 -16.14 -7.88
CA LEU A 204 -1.20 -16.51 -9.10
C LEU A 204 -1.84 -15.88 -10.34
#